data_AF-A0A239QY11-F1
#
_entry.id   AF-A0A239QY11-F1
#
_cell.length_a   1.000
_cell.length_b   1.000
_cell.length_c   1.000
_cell.angle_alpha   90.00
_cell.angle_beta   90.00
_cell.angle_gamma   90.00
#
_symmetry.space_group_name_H-M   'P 1'
#
loop_
_entity.id
_entity.type
_entity.pdbx_description
1 polymer ?
#
loop_
_entity_poly.entity_id
_entity_poly.type
_entity_poly.pdbx_seq_one_letter_code
_entity_poly.pdbx_strand_id
1 'polypeptide(L)' 'MMNAETVQFLLTTLMELATLLCAYGAVRLYKKKWQPRMVLLLVPLLINAVCYAVYRTTVFFYLGVILLLCIPFVWPRKSA' A
#
# COMPACT_ATOMS: atom_id res chain seq x y z
N MET A 1 3.40 29.79 -9.09
CA MET A 1 4.17 28.55 -9.30
C MET A 1 4.13 27.75 -8.00
N MET A 2 3.70 26.50 -8.04
CA MET A 2 3.69 25.65 -6.86
C MET A 2 5.13 25.25 -6.54
N ASN A 3 5.59 25.43 -5.30
CA ASN A 3 6.97 25.14 -4.91
C ASN A 3 7.21 23.62 -4.98
N ALA A 4 8.40 23.20 -5.45
CA ALA A 4 8.70 21.78 -5.69
C ALA A 4 8.57 20.94 -4.40
N GLU A 5 8.91 21.53 -3.27
CA GLU A 5 8.79 20.92 -1.94
C GLU A 5 7.32 20.67 -1.57
N THR A 6 6.44 21.61 -1.89
CA THR A 6 4.99 21.48 -1.66
C THR A 6 4.40 20.38 -2.54
N VAL A 7 4.86 20.25 -3.78
CA VAL A 7 4.43 19.19 -4.70
C VAL A 7 4.87 17.81 -4.19
N GLN A 8 6.11 17.68 -3.71
CA GLN A 8 6.60 16.42 -3.13
C GLN A 8 5.83 16.03 -1.88
N PHE A 9 5.57 16.98 -0.97
CA PHE A 9 4.78 16.73 0.22
C PHE A 9 3.36 16.26 -0.12
N LEU A 10 2.71 16.93 -1.08
CA LEU A 10 1.35 16.59 -1.52
C LEU A 10 1.27 15.22 -2.20
N LEU A 11 2.22 14.92 -3.09
CA LEU A 11 2.31 13.60 -3.74
C LEU A 11 2.54 12.48 -2.71
N THR A 12 3.40 12.73 -1.73
CA THR A 12 3.67 11.77 -0.65
C THR A 12 2.40 11.52 0.15
N THR A 13 1.74 12.56 0.66
CA THR A 13 0.51 12.42 1.45
C THR A 13 -0.63 11.74 0.67
N LEU A 14 -0.80 12.06 -0.62
CA LEU A 14 -1.80 11.37 -1.46
C LEU A 14 -1.49 9.87 -1.61
N MET A 15 -0.22 9.52 -1.81
CA MET A 15 0.22 8.13 -1.86
C MET A 15 0.04 7.40 -0.54
N GLU A 16 0.31 8.06 0.59
CA GLU A 16 0.06 7.49 1.92
C GLU A 16 -1.42 7.16 2.12
N LEU A 17 -2.31 8.12 1.82
CA LEU A 17 -3.75 7.93 1.91
C LEU A 17 -4.25 6.80 1.00
N ALA A 18 -3.78 6.77 -0.25
CA ALA A 18 -4.13 5.72 -1.20
C ALA A 18 -3.69 4.33 -0.68
N THR A 19 -2.46 4.24 -0.15
CA THR A 19 -1.90 2.99 0.39
C THR A 19 -2.72 2.48 1.58
N LEU A 20 -3.05 3.37 2.52
CA LEU A 20 -3.84 3.04 3.70
C LEU A 20 -5.27 2.61 3.33
N LEU A 21 -5.90 3.27 2.35
CA LEU A 21 -7.21 2.88 1.83
C LEU A 21 -7.20 1.49 1.18
N CYS A 22 -6.16 1.18 0.40
CA CYS A 22 -5.99 -0.16 -0.19
C CYS A 22 -5.81 -1.23 0.90
N ALA A 23 -4.98 -0.98 1.91
CA ALA A 23 -4.78 -1.89 3.04
C ALA A 23 -6.10 -2.13 3.80
N TYR A 24 -6.83 -1.05 4.12
CA TYR A 24 -8.15 -1.13 4.78
C TYR A 24 -9.16 -1.93 3.95
N GLY A 25 -9.25 -1.64 2.64
CA GLY A 25 -10.15 -2.32 1.72
C GLY A 25 -9.85 -3.82 1.61
N ALA A 26 -8.57 -4.17 1.49
CA ALA A 26 -8.12 -5.55 1.36
C ALA A 26 -8.42 -6.38 2.63
N VAL A 27 -8.26 -5.79 3.81
CA VAL A 27 -8.48 -6.49 5.09
C VAL A 27 -9.96 -6.54 5.49
N ARG A 28 -10.71 -5.44 5.36
CA ARG A 28 -12.07 -5.34 5.93
C ARG A 28 -13.22 -5.48 4.92
N LEU A 29 -13.06 -5.05 3.66
CA LEU A 29 -14.22 -4.88 2.76
C LEU A 29 -14.51 -6.12 1.90
N TYR A 30 -13.48 -6.81 1.43
CA TYR A 30 -13.64 -7.84 0.38
C TYR A 30 -13.96 -9.23 0.90
N LYS A 31 -15.07 -9.47 1.61
CA LYS A 31 -15.34 -10.78 2.26
C LYS A 31 -15.40 -12.02 1.35
N LYS A 32 -15.65 -11.88 0.04
CA LYS A 32 -16.00 -13.01 -0.85
C LYS A 32 -14.86 -13.80 -1.50
N LYS A 33 -13.72 -13.18 -1.86
CA LYS A 33 -12.61 -13.86 -2.57
C LYS A 33 -11.25 -13.33 -2.13
N TRP A 34 -10.28 -14.22 -1.94
CA TRP A 34 -8.91 -13.86 -1.51
C TRP A 34 -8.06 -13.27 -2.65
N GLN A 35 -8.30 -13.69 -3.89
CA GLN A 35 -7.58 -13.21 -5.08
C GLN A 35 -7.62 -11.67 -5.26
N PRO A 36 -8.80 -11.00 -5.26
CA PRO A 36 -8.84 -9.55 -5.41
C PRO A 36 -8.24 -8.82 -4.21
N ARG A 37 -8.29 -9.39 -3.00
CA ARG A 37 -7.61 -8.80 -1.84
C ARG A 37 -6.10 -8.83 -1.99
N MET A 38 -5.56 -9.93 -2.50
CA MET A 38 -4.13 -10.05 -2.78
C MET A 38 -3.69 -9.03 -3.82
N VAL A 39 -4.43 -8.89 -4.93
CA VAL A 39 -4.12 -7.88 -5.94
C VAL A 39 -4.18 -6.47 -5.36
N LEU A 40 -5.20 -6.16 -4.56
CA LEU A 40 -5.37 -4.86 -3.92
C LEU A 40 -4.25 -4.53 -2.91
N LEU A 41 -3.58 -5.54 -2.35
CA LEU A 41 -2.41 -5.39 -1.48
C LEU A 41 -1.09 -5.36 -2.25
N LEU A 42 -0.94 -6.20 -3.27
CA LEU A 42 0.31 -6.37 -4.01
C LEU A 42 0.59 -5.18 -4.93
N VAL A 43 -0.44 -4.60 -5.55
CA VAL A 43 -0.31 -3.42 -6.41
C VAL A 43 0.31 -2.24 -5.67
N PRO A 44 -0.27 -1.75 -4.54
CA PRO A 44 0.34 -0.64 -3.80
C PRO A 44 1.67 -1.02 -3.14
N LEU A 45 1.91 -2.30 -2.83
CA LEU A 45 3.21 -2.76 -2.34
C LEU A 45 4.31 -2.56 -3.39
N LEU A 46 4.06 -2.98 -4.62
CA LEU A 46 5.00 -2.80 -5.73
C LEU A 46 5.20 -1.33 -6.06
N ILE A 47 4.12 -0.53 -6.09
CA ILE A 47 4.21 0.91 -6.34
C ILE A 47 5.07 1.57 -5.25
N ASN A 48 4.84 1.28 -3.97
CA ASN A 48 5.62 1.84 -2.88
C ASN A 48 7.09 1.39 -2.92
N ALA A 49 7.38 0.16 -3.34
CA ALA A 49 8.75 -0.31 -3.53
C ALA A 49 9.47 0.43 -4.67
N VAL A 50 8.78 0.68 -5.80
CA VAL A 50 9.31 1.47 -6.92
C VAL A 50 9.51 2.93 -6.50
N CYS A 51 8.53 3.52 -5.81
CA CYS A 51 8.63 4.88 -5.29
C CYS A 51 9.77 5.00 -4.26
N TYR A 52 10.00 3.99 -3.42
CA TYR A 52 11.15 3.96 -2.54
C TYR A 52 12.48 3.92 -3.30
N ALA A 53 12.56 3.13 -4.38
CA ALA A 53 13.77 3.06 -5.21
C ALA A 53 14.09 4.41 -5.90
N VAL A 54 13.06 5.13 -6.36
CA VAL A 54 13.21 6.41 -7.07
C VAL A 54 13.42 7.58 -6.11
N TYR A 55 12.56 7.74 -5.11
CA TYR A 55 12.54 8.91 -4.22
C TYR A 55 13.40 8.73 -2.96
N ARG A 56 13.84 7.50 -2.64
CA ARG A 56 14.68 7.17 -1.46
C ARG A 56 14.12 7.65 -0.12
N THR A 57 12.82 7.93 -0.02
CA THR A 57 12.21 8.38 1.24
C THR A 57 11.82 7.21 2.12
N THR A 58 12.09 7.30 3.43
CA THR A 58 11.80 6.23 4.39
C THR A 58 10.31 5.95 4.54
N VAL A 59 9.45 6.93 4.26
CA VAL A 59 7.99 6.82 4.31
C VAL A 59 7.47 5.70 3.40
N PHE A 60 7.90 5.67 2.12
CA PHE A 60 7.48 4.63 1.18
C PHE A 60 7.95 3.23 1.60
N PHE A 61 9.12 3.15 2.25
CA PHE A 61 9.62 1.90 2.81
C PHE A 61 8.71 1.39 3.94
N TYR A 62 8.39 2.23 4.93
CA TYR A 62 7.51 1.84 6.03
C TYR A 62 6.13 1.40 5.53
N LEU A 63 5.55 2.11 4.57
CA LEU A 63 4.28 1.73 3.93
C LEU A 63 4.36 0.38 3.21
N GLY A 64 5.44 0.14 2.47
CA GLY A 64 5.70 -1.16 1.86
C GLY A 64 5.78 -2.28 2.89
N VAL A 65 6.48 -2.06 4.01
CA VAL A 65 6.58 -3.04 5.10
C VAL A 65 5.21 -3.31 5.74
N ILE A 66 4.39 -2.29 5.99
CA ILE A 66 3.04 -2.46 6.54
C ILE A 66 2.18 -3.33 5.62
N LEU A 67 2.18 -3.06 4.32
CA LEU A 67 1.47 -3.88 3.34
C LEU A 67 2.00 -5.32 3.31
N LEU A 68 3.31 -5.51 3.42
CA LEU A 68 3.95 -6.83 3.45
C LEU A 68 3.50 -7.62 4.68
N LEU A 69 3.41 -6.96 5.85
CA LEU A 69 2.86 -7.54 7.08
C LEU A 69 1.37 -7.88 6.96
N CYS A 70 0.61 -7.20 6.11
CA CYS A 70 -0.81 -7.49 5.88
C CYS A 70 -1.04 -8.73 5.00
N ILE A 71 -0.08 -9.18 4.19
CA ILE A 71 -0.19 -10.35 3.30
C ILE A 71 -0.64 -11.64 4.04
N PRO A 72 -0.01 -12.07 5.14
CA PRO A 72 -0.43 -13.29 5.84
C PRO A 72 -1.86 -13.25 6.38
N PHE A 73 -2.40 -12.05 6.68
CA PHE A 73 -3.79 -11.90 7.15
C PHE A 73 -4.82 -12.08 6.04
N VAL A 74 -4.41 -11.86 4.78
CA VAL A 74 -5.27 -11.96 3.59
C VAL A 74 -5.13 -13.30 2.88
N TRP A 75 -4.06 -14.06 3.18
CA TRP A 75 -3.81 -15.36 2.60
C TRP A 75 -4.97 -16.33 2.87
N PRO A 76 -5.39 -17.15 1.88
CA PRO A 76 -6.44 -18.12 2.09
C PRO A 76 -5.98 -19.14 3.15
N ARG A 77 -6.44 -18.98 4.38
CA ARG A 77 -6.40 -20.06 5.37
C ARG A 77 -7.50 -21.04 4.99
N LYS A 78 -7.14 -22.29 4.71
CA LYS A 78 -8.11 -23.38 4.80
C LYS A 78 -8.66 -23.31 6.23
N SER A 79 -9.97 -23.18 6.40
CA SER A 79 -10.57 -23.50 7.70
C SER A 79 -10.16 -24.94 7.99
N ALA A 80 -9.36 -25.12 9.04
CA ALA A 80 -9.19 -26.45 9.61
C ALA A 80 -10.56 -26.96 10.08
#